data_AF-A0A8J2RDT1-F1
#
_entry.id   AF-A0A8J2RDT1-F1
#
_cell.length_a   1.000
_cell.length_b   1.000
_cell.length_c   1.000
_cell.angle_alpha   90.00
_cell.angle_beta   90.00
_cell.angle_gamma   90.00
#
_symmetry.space_group_name_H-M   'P 1'
#
loop_
_entity.id
_entity.type
_entity.pdbx_description
1 polymer ?
#
loop_
_entity_poly.entity_id
_entity_poly.type
_entity_poly.pdbx_seq_one_letter_code
_entity_poly.pdbx_strand_id
1 'polypeptide(L)' 'MVGKSRLQTEVLHLYKELLYAAKGKPGFQNTIRQEFRQHVAIPRSDTFRIEFMLRRGYKKLEMIKDPHISGMGHFVDKN' A
#
# COMPACT_ATOMS: atom_id res chain seq x y z
N MET A 1 -25.50 -4.03 -10.95
CA MET A 1 -24.04 -4.32 -10.84
C MET A 1 -23.32 -3.00 -10.64
N VAL A 2 -22.75 -2.74 -9.46
CA VAL A 2 -21.97 -1.51 -9.23
C VAL A 2 -20.53 -1.80 -9.66
N GLY A 3 -20.07 -1.17 -10.74
CA GLY A 3 -18.69 -1.28 -11.21
C GLY A 3 -17.69 -0.76 -10.19
N LYS A 4 -16.45 -1.26 -10.23
CA LYS A 4 -15.37 -0.73 -9.38
C LYS A 4 -15.06 0.71 -9.81
N SER A 5 -14.98 1.62 -8.85
CA SER A 5 -14.52 2.98 -9.14
C SER A 5 -13.06 2.95 -9.60
N ARG A 6 -12.63 3.94 -10.39
CA ARG A 6 -11.23 4.10 -10.79
C ARG A 6 -10.28 4.04 -9.59
N LEU A 7 -10.63 4.70 -8.48
CA LEU A 7 -9.86 4.66 -7.23
C LEU A 7 -9.77 3.25 -6.63
N GLN A 8 -10.85 2.48 -6.66
CA GLN A 8 -10.82 1.11 -6.16
C GLN A 8 -9.90 0.21 -7.00
N THR A 9 -9.89 0.39 -8.32
CA THR A 9 -8.96 -0.29 -9.22
C THR A 9 -7.51 0.09 -8.89
N GLU A 10 -7.24 1.37 -8.67
CA GLU A 10 -5.91 1.87 -8.33
C GLU A 10 -5.40 1.28 -7.00
N VAL A 11 -6.25 1.25 -5.96
CA VAL A 11 -5.92 0.63 -4.68
C VAL A 11 -5.54 -0.84 -4.83
N LEU A 12 -6.27 -1.58 -5.68
CA LEU A 12 -5.97 -2.99 -5.94
C LEU A 12 -4.69 -3.18 -6.76
N HIS A 13 -4.40 -2.28 -7.71
CA HIS A 13 -3.14 -2.30 -8.45
C HIS A 13 -1.96 -2.04 -7.51
N LEU A 14 -2.01 -0.97 -6.73
CA LEU A 14 -0.96 -0.65 -5.77
C LEU A 14 -0.70 -1.79 -4.78
N TYR A 15 -1.75 -2.43 -4.26
CA TYR A 15 -1.62 -3.58 -3.39
C TYR A 15 -0.84 -4.74 -4.04
N LYS A 16 -1.14 -5.06 -5.30
CA LYS A 16 -0.44 -6.11 -6.05
C LYS A 16 1.02 -5.75 -6.31
N GLU A 17 1.29 -4.51 -6.71
CA GLU A 17 2.66 -4.05 -6.96
C GLU A 17 3.52 -4.10 -5.70
N LEU A 18 2.98 -3.67 -4.56
CA LEU A 18 3.67 -3.75 -3.27
C LEU A 18 4.00 -5.19 -2.90
N LEU A 19 3.05 -6.12 -3.04
CA LEU A 19 3.30 -7.54 -2.76
C LEU A 19 4.34 -8.17 -3.70
N TYR A 20 4.35 -7.75 -4.96
CA TYR A 20 5.31 -8.20 -5.96
C TYR A 20 6.71 -7.69 -5.64
N ALA A 21 6.86 -6.38 -5.39
CA ALA A 21 8.14 -5.77 -5.03
C ALA A 21 8.69 -6.31 -3.69
N ALA A 22 7.81 -6.72 -2.78
CA ALA A 22 8.17 -7.34 -1.51
C ALA A 22 8.58 -8.83 -1.61
N LYS A 23 8.47 -9.46 -2.79
CA LYS A 23 8.84 -10.87 -2.96
C LYS A 23 10.33 -11.05 -2.66
N GLY A 24 10.66 -12.01 -1.79
CA GLY A 24 12.03 -12.26 -1.36
C GLY A 24 12.53 -11.36 -0.23
N LYS A 25 11.74 -10.38 0.22
CA LYS A 25 12.04 -9.56 1.42
C LYS A 25 11.24 -10.10 2.63
N PRO A 26 11.90 -10.74 3.62
CA PRO A 26 11.20 -11.36 4.76
C PRO A 26 10.33 -10.36 5.53
N GLY A 27 9.09 -10.76 5.85
CA GLY A 27 8.16 -9.96 6.66
C GLY A 27 7.40 -8.84 5.93
N PHE A 28 7.90 -8.32 4.81
CA PHE A 28 7.29 -7.18 4.10
C PHE A 28 5.86 -7.47 3.64
N GLN A 29 5.60 -8.65 3.06
CA GLN A 29 4.26 -9.01 2.59
C GLN A 29 3.23 -9.06 3.73
N ASN A 30 3.63 -9.46 4.94
CA ASN A 30 2.75 -9.50 6.09
C ASN A 30 2.45 -8.07 6.59
N THR A 31 3.47 -7.22 6.66
CA THR A 31 3.30 -5.79 6.99
C THR A 31 2.36 -5.09 6.00
N ILE A 32 2.55 -5.29 4.69
CA ILE A 32 1.68 -4.72 3.65
C ILE A 32 0.23 -5.17 3.86
N ARG A 33 0.00 -6.48 4.07
CA ARG A 33 -1.35 -7.01 4.33
C ARG A 33 -1.98 -6.41 5.58
N GLN A 34 -1.21 -6.25 6.65
CA GLN A 34 -1.70 -5.69 7.91
C GLN A 34 -2.11 -4.23 7.75
N GLU A 35 -1.29 -3.41 7.09
CA GLU A 35 -1.57 -1.99 6.87
C GLU A 35 -2.83 -1.80 6.00
N PHE A 36 -2.97 -2.57 4.91
CA PHE A 36 -4.19 -2.52 4.09
C PHE A 36 -5.43 -2.95 4.90
N ARG A 37 -5.31 -3.96 5.78
CA ARG A 37 -6.42 -4.40 6.66
C ARG A 37 -6.83 -3.32 7.66
N GLN A 38 -5.87 -2.60 8.26
CA GLN A 38 -6.14 -1.51 9.19
C GLN A 38 -6.95 -0.37 8.55
N HIS A 39 -6.86 -0.22 7.23
CA HIS A 39 -7.55 0.83 6.48
C HIS A 39 -8.84 0.38 5.78
N VAL A 40 -9.31 -0.86 5.99
CA VAL A 40 -10.57 -1.37 5.39
C VAL A 40 -11.79 -0.57 5.82
N ALA A 41 -11.76 0.03 7.01
CA ALA A 41 -12.85 0.85 7.55
C ALA A 41 -12.99 2.23 6.87
N ILE A 42 -12.05 2.64 5.99
CA ILE A 42 -12.16 3.92 5.28
C ILE A 42 -13.38 3.87 4.35
N PRO A 43 -14.36 4.79 4.50
CA PRO A 43 -15.51 4.84 3.62
C PRO A 43 -15.10 5.07 2.17
N ARG A 44 -15.76 4.39 1.22
CA ARG A 44 -15.47 4.55 -0.23
C ARG A 44 -15.74 5.98 -0.73
N SER A 45 -16.55 6.74 -0.01
CA SER A 45 -16.85 8.16 -0.28
C SER A 45 -15.75 9.11 0.18
N ASP A 46 -14.83 8.68 1.05
CA ASP A 46 -13.69 9.48 1.52
C ASP A 46 -12.56 9.45 0.49
N THR A 47 -12.82 10.04 -0.68
CA THR A 47 -11.91 10.03 -1.83
C THR A 47 -10.58 10.70 -1.52
N PHE A 48 -10.60 11.81 -0.77
CA PHE A 48 -9.39 12.52 -0.37
C PHE A 48 -8.46 11.67 0.48
N ARG A 49 -9.00 10.95 1.48
CA ARG A 49 -8.19 10.06 2.31
C ARG A 49 -7.65 8.88 1.51
N ILE A 50 -8.46 8.31 0.61
CA ILE A 50 -8.03 7.22 -0.28
C ILE A 50 -6.88 7.69 -1.18
N GLU A 51 -7.00 8.86 -1.80
CA GLU A 51 -5.95 9.43 -2.64
C GLU A 51 -4.67 9.76 -1.87
N PHE A 52 -4.80 10.28 -0.64
CA PHE A 52 -3.65 10.50 0.24
C PHE A 52 -2.91 9.19 0.53
N MET A 53 -3.65 8.13 0.87
CA MET A 53 -3.08 6.80 1.13
C MET A 53 -2.45 6.19 -0.12
N LEU A 54 -3.06 6.39 -1.31
CA LEU A 54 -2.48 5.98 -2.59
C LEU A 54 -1.13 6.67 -2.82
N ARG A 55 -1.06 8.00 -2.69
CA ARG A 55 0.19 8.76 -2.86
C ARG A 55 1.28 8.26 -1.89
N ARG A 56 0.93 8.02 -0.63
CA ARG A 56 1.85 7.49 0.38
C ARG A 56 2.29 6.06 0.05
N GLY A 57 1.39 5.19 -0.39
CA GLY A 57 1.71 3.82 -0.75
C GLY A 57 2.58 3.71 -2.00
N TYR A 58 2.40 4.58 -3.00
CA TYR A 58 3.32 4.67 -4.15
C TYR A 58 4.73 5.10 -3.73
N LYS A 59 4.87 6.04 -2.79
CA LYS A 59 6.20 6.36 -2.22
C LYS A 59 6.84 5.14 -1.55
N LYS A 60 6.06 4.36 -0.80
CA LYS A 60 6.53 3.10 -0.19
C LYS A 60 6.93 2.06 -1.25
N LEU A 61 6.19 1.97 -2.35
CA LEU A 61 6.51 1.07 -3.45
C LEU A 61 7.88 1.38 -4.05
N GLU A 62 8.17 2.66 -4.32
CA GLU A 62 9.46 3.09 -4.84
C GLU A 62 10.60 2.74 -3.86
N MET A 63 10.38 2.90 -2.55
CA MET A 63 11.35 2.46 -1.54
C MET A 63 11.56 0.95 -1.52
N ILE A 64 10.50 0.14 -1.68
CA ILE A 64 10.64 -1.32 -1.70
C ILE A 64 11.39 -1.79 -2.94
N LYS A 65 11.20 -1.13 -4.08
CA LYS A 65 11.89 -1.44 -5.34
C LYS A 65 13.38 -1.10 -5.29
N ASP A 66 13.80 -0.19 -4.42
CA ASP A 66 15.21 0.17 -4.25
C ASP A 66 16.02 -1.05 -3.73
N PRO A 67 17.02 -1.55 -4.50
CA PRO A 67 17.83 -2.69 -4.11
C PRO A 67 18.75 -2.40 -2.92
N HIS A 68 19.04 -1.12 -2.64
CA HIS A 68 19.86 -0.72 -1.49
C HIS A 68 19.06 -0.71 -0.17
N ILE A 69 17.72 -0.75 -0.24
CA ILE A 69 16.84 -0.88 0.92
C ILE A 69 16.68 -2.37 1.27
N SER A 70 17.60 -2.83 2.15
CA SER A 70 17.72 -4.24 2.56
C SER A 70 17.05 -4.59 3.90
N GLY A 71 16.52 -3.61 4.63
CA GLY A 71 15.91 -3.84 5.95
C GLY A 71 14.58 -3.10 6.15
N MET A 72 13.73 -3.59 7.05
CA MET A 72 12.53 -2.91 7.57
C MET A 72 12.91 -1.69 8.43
N GLY A 73 13.75 -0.80 7.91
CA GLY A 73 14.00 0.51 8.51
C GLY A 73 12.78 1.40 8.28
N HIS A 74 11.85 1.36 9.23
CA HIS A 74 10.72 2.31 9.39
C HIS A 74 9.62 2.28 8.32
N PHE A 75 8.77 1.23 8.34
CA PHE A 75 7.38 1.30 7.85
C PHE A 75 6.42 1.96 8.85
N VAL A 76 6.95 2.64 9.86
CA VAL A 76 6.14 3.29 10.89
C VAL A 76 5.98 4.75 10.48
N ASP A 77 4.79 5.11 10.01
CA ASP A 77 4.40 6.51 10.14
C ASP A 77 4.41 6.81 11.63
N LYS A 78 5.34 7.68 12.02
CA LYS A 78 5.33 8.29 13.34
C LYS A 78 4.08 9.17 13.38
N ASN A 79 3.02 8.64 14.01
CA ASN A 79 1.83 9.40 14.37
C ASN A 79 2.14 10.30 15.57
#